data_AF-A0A853JB34-F1
#
_entry.id   AF-A0A853JB34-F1
#
_cell.length_a   1.000
_cell.length_b   1.000
_cell.length_c   1.000
_cell.angle_alpha   90.00
_cell.angle_beta   90.00
_cell.angle_gamma   90.00
#
_symmetry.space_group_name_H-M   'P 1'
#
loop_
_entity.id
_entity.type
_entity.pdbx_description
1 polymer ?
#
loop_
_entity_poly.entity_id
_entity_poly.type
_entity_poly.pdbx_seq_one_letter_code
_entity_poly.pdbx_strand_id
1 'polypeptide(L)'
;MSAVWIVQRTGDVRFPYRIAIEQAGRVLFAVRAKAAWPGAGTQVFCLREREPDAGGPLDDLERAPVLHLSRLGRKLSVALDRPRRKRCEFLILEKPRRDGGSYEQVFFRTEAAVRAHKTSKRAELSARSGEALDIVVDSLERYPWSFPGANVQRRRLPVGDYALAHDERPLAIVERKTLDNLLGDLSELKGLHQQLSELAAWPHAALVIEAQYADFGNPAKVGRWPTAHLLRVLGELPALFPRVQCIFAGNRKLANVWAQRWFGAVHAAMQQPRLPQVAEAAARYRAQPADGGLDARIRIAALRDLPDRFEVALLRMQFPEAPPARVKCVLDQLRAEGCLRTEGRGRGTRWCRAAAG
;
A
#
# COMPACT_ATOMS: atom_id res chain seq x y z
N MET A 1 17.47 -2.41 10.55
CA MET A 1 18.07 -1.47 9.57
C MET A 1 17.09 -1.23 8.44
N SER A 2 16.84 0.03 8.09
CA SER A 2 15.99 0.43 6.96
C SER A 2 16.62 0.00 5.63
N ALA A 3 15.80 -0.16 4.59
CA ALA A 3 16.32 -0.39 3.26
C ALA A 3 16.88 0.92 2.69
N VAL A 4 17.96 0.82 1.92
CA VAL A 4 18.68 1.95 1.34
C VAL A 4 18.72 1.78 -0.17
N TRP A 5 18.33 2.84 -0.88
CA TRP A 5 18.54 3.01 -2.30
C TRP A 5 19.95 3.57 -2.53
N ILE A 6 20.70 2.94 -3.43
CA ILE A 6 22.07 3.30 -3.74
C ILE A 6 22.19 3.46 -5.26
N VAL A 7 22.74 4.58 -5.71
CA VAL A 7 23.15 4.79 -7.09
C VAL A 7 24.67 4.86 -7.13
N GLN A 8 25.27 4.05 -7.99
CA GLN A 8 26.72 3.96 -8.15
C GLN A 8 27.10 4.16 -9.61
N ARG A 9 28.26 4.75 -9.85
CA ARG A 9 28.90 4.73 -11.17
C ARG A 9 29.63 3.41 -11.37
N THR A 10 29.58 2.88 -12.58
CA THR A 10 30.31 1.67 -12.97
C THR A 10 31.28 1.97 -14.11
N GLY A 11 32.21 1.05 -14.38
CA GLY A 11 33.11 1.14 -15.54
C GLY A 11 32.47 0.78 -16.89
N ASP A 12 31.22 0.33 -16.93
CA ASP A 12 30.54 -0.07 -18.16
C ASP A 12 30.05 1.15 -18.96
N VAL A 13 30.55 1.32 -20.19
CA VAL A 13 30.19 2.44 -21.08
C VAL A 13 28.72 2.39 -21.50
N ARG A 14 28.16 1.19 -21.68
CA ARG A 14 26.77 0.98 -22.13
C ARG A 14 25.78 1.10 -20.98
N PHE A 15 26.16 0.70 -19.77
CA PHE A 15 25.35 0.81 -18.57
C PHE A 15 26.14 1.44 -17.40
N PRO A 16 26.43 2.75 -17.47
CA PRO A 16 27.33 3.43 -16.54
C PRO A 16 26.80 3.58 -15.11
N TYR A 17 25.54 3.24 -14.86
CA TYR A 17 24.95 3.35 -13.52
C TYR A 17 24.49 2.00 -13.01
N ARG A 18 24.81 1.71 -11.75
CA ARG A 18 24.21 0.64 -10.97
C ARG A 18 23.23 1.26 -9.98
N ILE A 19 22.04 0.70 -9.90
CA ILE A 19 20.98 1.12 -8.99
C ILE A 19 20.60 -0.10 -8.16
N ALA A 20 20.80 0.00 -6.84
CA ALA A 20 20.55 -1.09 -5.90
C ALA A 20 19.63 -0.65 -4.76
N ILE A 21 18.85 -1.61 -4.27
CA ILE A 21 18.10 -1.52 -3.03
C ILE A 21 18.66 -2.58 -2.11
N GLU A 22 19.18 -2.16 -0.97
CA GLU A 22 19.86 -3.01 0.00
C GLU A 22 19.19 -2.91 1.36
N GLN A 23 19.14 -4.01 2.11
CA GLN A 23 18.68 -4.02 3.50
C GLN A 23 19.52 -4.98 4.32
N ALA A 24 20.08 -4.49 5.43
CA ALA A 24 20.92 -5.28 6.35
C ALA A 24 22.07 -6.03 5.62
N GLY A 25 22.79 -5.33 4.74
CA GLY A 25 23.92 -5.87 3.97
C GLY A 25 23.53 -6.82 2.83
N ARG A 26 22.24 -6.98 2.53
CA ARG A 26 21.75 -7.85 1.45
C ARG A 26 21.16 -7.01 0.33
N VAL A 27 21.55 -7.32 -0.91
CA VAL A 27 20.94 -6.74 -2.11
C VAL A 27 19.55 -7.36 -2.32
N LEU A 28 18.51 -6.55 -2.19
CA LEU A 28 17.13 -6.95 -2.48
C LEU A 28 16.85 -6.89 -3.98
N PHE A 29 17.33 -5.82 -4.62
CA PHE A 29 17.13 -5.57 -6.04
C PHE A 29 18.27 -4.72 -6.59
N ALA A 30 18.95 -5.16 -7.65
CA ALA A 30 19.93 -4.37 -8.38
C ALA A 30 19.72 -4.42 -9.90
N VAL A 31 20.01 -3.30 -10.56
CA VAL A 31 20.00 -3.18 -12.02
C VAL A 31 21.14 -2.29 -12.50
N ARG A 32 21.58 -2.53 -13.75
CA ARG A 32 22.45 -1.64 -14.51
C ARG A 32 21.63 -0.83 -15.51
N ALA A 33 21.89 0.46 -15.59
CA ALA A 33 21.08 1.42 -16.34
C ALA A 33 21.93 2.43 -17.11
N LYS A 34 21.35 2.97 -18.18
CA LYS A 34 21.95 4.08 -18.95
C LYS A 34 21.91 5.43 -18.23
N ALA A 35 21.04 5.57 -17.24
CA ALA A 35 20.89 6.79 -16.46
C ALA A 35 20.58 6.46 -15.00
N ALA A 36 21.13 7.26 -14.08
CA ALA A 36 20.85 7.20 -12.63
C ALA A 36 19.37 7.45 -12.28
N TRP A 37 18.66 8.20 -13.13
CA TRP A 37 17.24 8.48 -13.02
C TRP A 37 16.65 8.75 -14.41
N PRO A 38 15.45 8.26 -14.76
CA PRO A 38 14.87 8.52 -16.08
C PRO A 38 14.55 10.00 -16.27
N GLY A 39 14.66 10.47 -17.51
CA GLY A 39 14.26 11.81 -17.89
C GLY A 39 12.75 12.04 -17.70
N ALA A 40 12.33 13.31 -17.80
CA ALA A 40 10.92 13.67 -17.71
C ALA A 40 10.11 12.94 -18.80
N GLY A 41 9.09 12.18 -18.39
CA GLY A 41 8.21 11.45 -19.32
C GLY A 41 8.84 10.23 -20.01
N THR A 42 10.10 9.87 -19.72
CA THR A 42 10.78 8.74 -20.35
C THR A 42 10.98 7.56 -19.39
N GLN A 43 11.36 6.42 -19.95
CA GLN A 43 11.76 5.22 -19.21
C GLN A 43 13.17 4.81 -19.61
N VAL A 44 13.87 4.15 -18.69
CA VAL A 44 15.24 3.66 -18.91
C VAL A 44 15.22 2.15 -18.92
N PHE A 45 15.67 1.55 -20.01
CA PHE A 45 15.93 0.11 -20.05
C PHE A 45 17.07 -0.24 -19.11
N CYS A 46 16.90 -1.31 -18.37
CA CYS A 46 17.79 -1.78 -17.33
C CYS A 46 18.15 -3.25 -17.55
N LEU A 47 19.40 -3.61 -17.30
CA LEU A 47 19.81 -5.00 -17.16
C LEU A 47 19.71 -5.41 -15.70
N ARG A 48 19.12 -6.57 -15.45
CA ARG A 48 19.05 -7.13 -14.10
C ARG A 48 20.42 -7.61 -13.66
N GLU A 49 20.85 -7.15 -12.50
CA GLU A 49 22.04 -7.69 -11.84
C GLU A 49 21.58 -8.75 -10.83
N ARG A 50 21.99 -10.00 -11.06
CA ARG A 50 21.62 -11.16 -10.21
C ARG A 50 22.75 -11.56 -9.27
N GLU A 51 23.97 -11.48 -9.74
CA GLU A 51 25.18 -11.69 -8.98
C GLU A 51 25.92 -10.36 -8.87
N PRO A 52 26.53 -10.05 -7.71
CA PRO A 52 27.42 -8.90 -7.60
C PRO A 52 28.53 -9.07 -8.63
N ASP A 53 28.69 -8.09 -9.52
CA ASP A 53 29.76 -8.15 -10.49
C ASP A 53 31.11 -8.07 -9.77
N ALA A 54 32.01 -9.01 -10.05
CA ALA A 54 33.32 -9.11 -9.42
C ALA A 54 34.34 -8.08 -9.95
N GLY A 55 33.99 -7.26 -10.95
CA GLY A 55 35.00 -6.58 -11.78
C GLY A 55 34.81 -5.07 -12.03
N GLY A 56 34.89 -4.23 -11.00
CA GLY A 56 35.21 -2.80 -11.19
C GLY A 56 34.92 -1.91 -9.98
N PRO A 57 35.62 -0.77 -9.82
CA PRO A 57 35.32 0.19 -8.78
C PRO A 57 33.88 0.72 -8.94
N LEU A 58 33.14 0.76 -7.83
CA LEU A 58 31.81 1.36 -7.75
C LEU A 58 31.92 2.66 -6.97
N ASP A 59 31.66 3.78 -7.63
CA ASP A 59 31.66 5.09 -6.98
C ASP A 59 30.24 5.43 -6.51
N ASP A 60 30.03 5.54 -5.20
CA ASP A 60 28.75 5.93 -4.60
C ASP A 60 28.39 7.37 -5.02
N LEU A 61 27.33 7.51 -5.83
CA LEU A 61 26.81 8.80 -6.29
C LEU A 61 25.67 9.31 -5.40
N GLU A 62 24.82 8.39 -4.95
CA GLU A 62 23.63 8.74 -4.17
C GLU A 62 23.26 7.61 -3.20
N ARG A 63 22.87 8.00 -1.98
CA ARG A 63 22.18 7.13 -1.02
C ARG A 63 20.90 7.81 -0.53
N ALA A 64 19.80 7.07 -0.51
CA ALA A 64 18.53 7.55 0.02
C ALA A 64 17.81 6.42 0.78
N PRO A 65 17.21 6.68 1.95
CA PRO A 65 16.35 5.70 2.61
C PRO A 65 15.15 5.32 1.73
N VAL A 66 14.76 4.05 1.75
CA VAL A 66 13.54 3.57 1.11
C VAL A 66 12.41 3.59 2.13
N LEU A 67 11.38 4.41 1.87
CA LEU A 67 10.17 4.47 2.70
C LEU A 67 9.23 3.32 2.41
N HIS A 68 9.12 2.94 1.13
CA HIS A 68 8.20 1.89 0.72
C HIS A 68 8.77 1.12 -0.46
N LEU A 69 8.64 -0.21 -0.39
CA LEU A 69 8.97 -1.13 -1.47
C LEU A 69 7.84 -2.16 -1.55
N SER A 70 7.16 -2.24 -2.68
CA SER A 70 6.06 -3.18 -2.86
C SER A 70 5.97 -3.72 -4.27
N ARG A 71 5.43 -4.94 -4.37
CA ARG A 71 5.08 -5.55 -5.64
C ARG A 71 3.67 -5.10 -6.05
N LEU A 72 3.53 -4.67 -7.29
CA LEU A 72 2.25 -4.42 -7.94
C LEU A 72 2.23 -5.19 -9.27
N GLY A 73 1.70 -6.42 -9.22
CA GLY A 73 1.74 -7.36 -10.35
C GLY A 73 3.17 -7.60 -10.84
N ARG A 74 3.48 -7.12 -12.04
CA ARG A 74 4.79 -7.24 -12.71
C ARG A 74 5.78 -6.11 -12.37
N LYS A 75 5.40 -5.23 -11.45
CA LYS A 75 6.14 -4.01 -11.12
C LYS A 75 6.67 -4.10 -9.69
N LEU A 76 7.86 -3.55 -9.49
CA LEU A 76 8.40 -3.21 -8.17
C LEU A 76 8.26 -1.70 -7.97
N SER A 77 7.33 -1.27 -7.11
CA SER A 77 7.10 0.13 -6.77
C SER A 77 8.03 0.54 -5.62
N VAL A 78 8.65 1.71 -5.77
CA VAL A 78 9.62 2.24 -4.80
C VAL A 78 9.26 3.68 -4.43
N ALA A 79 9.23 3.97 -3.13
CA ALA A 79 9.18 5.31 -2.60
C ALA A 79 10.43 5.59 -1.74
N LEU A 80 11.12 6.69 -2.04
CA LEU A 80 12.36 7.12 -1.40
C LEU A 80 12.09 8.30 -0.46
N ASP A 81 12.88 8.39 0.61
CA ASP A 81 12.83 9.49 1.58
C ASP A 81 13.59 10.71 1.09
N ARG A 82 13.03 11.42 0.11
CA ARG A 82 13.60 12.66 -0.43
C ARG A 82 12.52 13.58 -1.00
N PRO A 83 12.78 14.90 -1.13
CA PRO A 83 11.77 15.85 -1.58
C PRO A 83 11.42 15.74 -3.06
N ARG A 84 12.40 15.41 -3.92
CA ARG A 84 12.24 15.30 -5.38
C ARG A 84 12.64 13.92 -5.85
N ARG A 85 12.12 13.48 -7.00
CA ARG A 85 12.43 12.17 -7.60
C ARG A 85 12.16 11.01 -6.61
N LYS A 86 11.09 11.12 -5.83
CA LYS A 86 10.85 10.22 -4.70
C LYS A 86 10.06 8.95 -5.03
N ARG A 87 9.44 8.87 -6.20
CA ARG A 87 8.60 7.72 -6.60
C ARG A 87 9.00 7.20 -7.96
N CYS A 88 9.14 5.90 -8.04
CA CYS A 88 9.40 5.20 -9.28
C CYS A 88 8.91 3.76 -9.23
N GLU A 89 9.03 3.09 -10.36
CA GLU A 89 8.81 1.65 -10.45
C GLU A 89 9.79 1.02 -11.44
N PHE A 90 10.07 -0.26 -11.20
CA PHE A 90 10.70 -1.14 -12.18
C PHE A 90 9.64 -2.08 -12.74
N LEU A 91 9.30 -1.91 -14.02
CA LEU A 91 8.46 -2.86 -14.75
C LEU A 91 9.33 -4.02 -15.22
N ILE A 92 9.00 -5.23 -14.77
CA ILE A 92 9.71 -6.45 -15.16
C ILE A 92 8.85 -7.23 -16.13
N LEU A 93 9.38 -7.47 -17.33
CA LEU A 93 8.73 -8.23 -18.37
C LEU A 93 9.56 -9.47 -18.70
N GLU A 94 8.88 -10.56 -19.01
CA GLU A 94 9.49 -11.72 -19.66
C GLU A 94 9.02 -11.71 -21.11
N LYS A 95 9.97 -11.90 -22.03
CA LYS A 95 9.71 -12.02 -23.46
C LYS A 95 10.23 -13.35 -23.97
N PRO A 96 9.50 -14.02 -24.87
CA PRO A 96 10.03 -15.20 -25.54
C PRO A 96 11.22 -14.78 -26.41
N ARG A 97 12.24 -15.65 -26.45
CA ARG A 97 13.30 -15.59 -27.45
C ARG A 97 12.88 -16.42 -28.67
N ARG A 98 13.58 -16.17 -29.78
CA ARG A 98 13.38 -16.93 -31.03
C ARG A 98 13.89 -18.38 -30.95
N ASP A 99 14.77 -18.67 -30.00
CA ASP A 99 15.41 -19.98 -29.77
C ASP A 99 14.61 -20.90 -28.83
N GLY A 100 13.39 -20.52 -28.43
CA GLY A 100 12.54 -21.29 -27.51
C GLY A 100 12.73 -20.96 -26.02
N GLY A 101 13.65 -20.06 -25.67
CA GLY A 101 13.81 -19.57 -24.30
C GLY A 101 12.96 -18.33 -23.96
N SER A 102 13.16 -17.75 -22.78
CA SER A 102 12.67 -16.41 -22.42
C SER A 102 13.80 -15.52 -21.92
N TYR A 103 13.61 -14.21 -22.02
CA TYR A 103 14.53 -13.23 -21.45
C TYR A 103 13.79 -12.12 -20.73
N GLU A 104 14.45 -11.59 -19.71
CA GLU A 104 13.93 -10.54 -18.86
C GLU A 104 14.21 -9.16 -19.46
N GLN A 105 13.23 -8.27 -19.42
CA GLN A 105 13.39 -6.84 -19.69
C GLN A 105 12.93 -6.05 -18.47
N VAL A 106 13.81 -5.21 -17.93
CA VAL A 106 13.47 -4.30 -16.84
C VAL A 106 13.41 -2.87 -17.37
N PHE A 107 12.34 -2.15 -17.04
CA PHE A 107 12.19 -0.73 -17.37
C PHE A 107 12.02 0.09 -16.10
N PHE A 108 12.96 1.00 -15.86
CA PHE A 108 12.90 1.98 -14.79
C PHE A 108 12.06 3.19 -15.23
N ARG A 109 10.96 3.45 -14.52
CA ARG A 109 9.99 4.49 -14.85
C ARG A 109 9.77 5.43 -13.67
N THR A 110 9.65 6.71 -13.95
CA THR A 110 9.29 7.72 -12.95
C THR A 110 7.77 7.80 -12.78
N GLU A 111 7.31 8.33 -11.66
CA GLU A 111 5.88 8.65 -11.46
C GLU A 111 5.30 9.49 -12.61
N ALA A 112 6.05 10.47 -13.11
CA ALA A 112 5.63 11.30 -14.25
C ALA A 112 5.48 10.49 -15.54
N ALA A 113 6.44 9.62 -15.86
CA ALA A 113 6.37 8.74 -17.03
C ALA A 113 5.20 7.75 -16.93
N VAL A 114 4.96 7.20 -15.74
CA VAL A 114 3.82 6.29 -15.50
C VAL A 114 2.49 7.01 -15.69
N ARG A 115 2.34 8.24 -15.18
CA ARG A 115 1.12 9.05 -15.36
C ARG A 115 0.90 9.49 -16.81
N ALA A 116 1.97 9.83 -17.52
CA ALA A 116 1.90 10.24 -18.93
C ALA A 116 1.57 9.07 -19.86
N HIS A 117 1.99 7.85 -19.51
CA HIS A 117 1.75 6.66 -20.31
C HIS A 117 0.27 6.25 -20.25
N LYS A 118 -0.51 6.65 -21.26
CA LYS A 118 -1.90 6.26 -21.45
C LYS A 118 -1.99 4.78 -21.84
N THR A 119 -1.92 3.87 -20.87
CA THR A 119 -2.26 2.46 -21.13
C THR A 119 -3.76 2.33 -21.32
N SER A 120 -4.19 1.58 -22.35
CA SER A 120 -5.61 1.27 -22.60
C SER A 120 -6.20 0.31 -21.55
N LYS A 121 -5.34 -0.40 -20.80
CA LYS A 121 -5.71 -1.26 -19.68
C LYS A 121 -5.45 -0.53 -18.36
N ARG A 122 -6.43 0.26 -17.90
CA ARG A 122 -6.31 1.11 -16.69
C ARG A 122 -6.35 0.34 -15.36
N ALA A 123 -6.83 -0.91 -15.36
CA ALA A 123 -6.90 -1.74 -14.16
C ALA A 123 -5.84 -2.85 -14.20
N GLU A 124 -4.99 -2.93 -13.17
CA GLU A 124 -3.96 -3.97 -12.99
C GLU A 124 -4.57 -5.36 -12.78
N LEU A 125 -5.78 -5.40 -12.24
CA LEU A 125 -6.61 -6.58 -12.02
C LEU A 125 -7.73 -6.59 -13.06
N SER A 126 -7.35 -6.74 -14.33
CA SER A 126 -8.36 -6.91 -15.38
C SER A 126 -8.96 -8.31 -15.26
N ALA A 127 -10.19 -8.40 -14.76
CA ALA A 127 -10.99 -9.62 -14.67
C ALA A 127 -11.45 -10.13 -16.06
N ARG A 128 -10.52 -10.22 -17.01
CA ARG A 128 -10.71 -10.79 -18.35
C ARG A 128 -10.03 -12.15 -18.47
N SER A 129 -9.87 -12.89 -17.36
CA SER A 129 -9.79 -14.34 -17.50
C SER A 129 -11.14 -14.77 -18.08
N GLY A 130 -11.16 -15.44 -19.24
CA GLY A 130 -12.38 -15.98 -19.82
C GLY A 130 -13.01 -17.11 -18.99
N GLU A 131 -12.44 -17.39 -17.82
CA GLU A 131 -12.89 -18.38 -16.85
C GLU A 131 -14.05 -17.84 -16.03
N ALA A 132 -15.10 -18.66 -15.91
CA ALA A 132 -16.22 -18.41 -15.02
C ALA A 132 -15.73 -18.42 -13.55
N LEU A 133 -16.28 -17.53 -12.73
CA LEU A 133 -16.02 -17.54 -11.28
C LEU A 133 -16.83 -18.65 -10.62
N ASP A 134 -16.23 -19.37 -9.68
CA ASP A 134 -16.97 -20.31 -8.84
C ASP A 134 -17.49 -19.59 -7.60
N ILE A 135 -18.80 -19.42 -7.51
CA ILE A 135 -19.45 -18.67 -6.44
C ILE A 135 -20.37 -19.60 -5.66
N VAL A 136 -20.17 -19.63 -4.34
CA VAL A 136 -21.05 -20.32 -3.41
C VAL A 136 -22.00 -19.31 -2.79
N VAL A 137 -23.29 -19.63 -2.82
CA VAL A 137 -24.35 -18.89 -2.15
C VAL A 137 -24.80 -19.71 -0.96
N ASP A 138 -24.93 -19.08 0.21
CA ASP A 138 -25.42 -19.75 1.39
C ASP A 138 -26.84 -20.34 1.15
N SER A 139 -27.06 -21.54 1.69
CA SER A 139 -28.34 -22.23 1.53
C SER A 139 -29.50 -21.53 2.28
N LEU A 140 -29.22 -20.77 3.32
CA LEU A 140 -30.21 -20.03 4.12
C LEU A 140 -30.54 -18.65 3.54
N GLU A 141 -29.76 -18.15 2.58
CA GLU A 141 -30.03 -16.88 1.92
C GLU A 141 -31.30 -16.98 1.05
N ARG A 142 -32.40 -16.39 1.53
CA ARG A 142 -33.73 -16.55 0.93
C ARG A 142 -33.86 -15.84 -0.41
N TYR A 143 -33.21 -14.68 -0.53
CA TYR A 143 -33.30 -13.83 -1.71
C TYR A 143 -31.89 -13.60 -2.28
N PRO A 144 -31.26 -14.62 -2.86
CA PRO A 144 -29.89 -14.53 -3.30
C PRO A 144 -29.71 -13.54 -4.45
N TRP A 145 -28.55 -12.90 -4.52
CA TRP A 145 -28.10 -12.20 -5.72
C TRP A 145 -27.86 -13.18 -6.87
N SER A 146 -27.86 -12.65 -8.09
CA SER A 146 -27.54 -13.43 -9.30
C SER A 146 -26.16 -13.03 -9.83
N PHE A 147 -25.37 -14.02 -10.24
CA PHE A 147 -24.02 -13.81 -10.79
C PHE A 147 -23.96 -14.33 -12.23
N PRO A 148 -24.36 -13.54 -13.24
CA PRO A 148 -24.30 -13.97 -14.63
C PRO A 148 -22.88 -14.30 -15.05
N GLY A 149 -22.71 -15.46 -15.71
CA GLY A 149 -21.40 -15.95 -16.19
C GLY A 149 -20.51 -16.56 -15.11
N ALA A 150 -21.02 -16.80 -13.90
CA ALA A 150 -20.36 -17.55 -12.84
C ALA A 150 -20.98 -18.95 -12.70
N ASN A 151 -20.20 -19.91 -12.23
CA ASN A 151 -20.70 -21.20 -11.78
C ASN A 151 -21.22 -21.03 -10.35
N VAL A 152 -22.53 -21.04 -10.17
CA VAL A 152 -23.15 -20.79 -8.86
C VAL A 152 -23.57 -22.10 -8.22
N GLN A 153 -23.07 -22.35 -7.01
CA GLN A 153 -23.46 -23.48 -6.17
C GLN A 153 -24.18 -22.98 -4.91
N ARG A 154 -25.16 -23.74 -4.43
CA ARG A 154 -25.82 -23.47 -3.14
C ARG A 154 -25.40 -24.51 -2.13
N ARG A 155 -24.79 -24.08 -1.02
CA ARG A 155 -24.46 -24.93 0.13
C ARG A 155 -24.34 -24.07 1.37
N ARG A 156 -24.39 -24.69 2.55
CA ARG A 156 -24.19 -23.99 3.81
C ARG A 156 -22.77 -23.46 3.89
N LEU A 157 -22.62 -22.15 4.08
CA LEU A 157 -21.36 -21.48 4.36
C LEU A 157 -21.12 -21.47 5.88
N PRO A 158 -19.85 -21.49 6.32
CA PRO A 158 -19.51 -21.34 7.73
C PRO A 158 -19.81 -19.92 8.24
N VAL A 159 -19.66 -18.91 7.38
CA VAL A 159 -19.97 -17.49 7.64
C VAL A 159 -20.21 -16.78 6.30
N GLY A 160 -20.99 -15.70 6.33
CA GLY A 160 -21.33 -14.92 5.14
C GLY A 160 -22.41 -15.55 4.28
N ASP A 161 -22.93 -14.76 3.35
CA ASP A 161 -24.00 -15.17 2.43
C ASP A 161 -23.46 -15.61 1.07
N TYR A 162 -22.27 -15.13 0.69
CA TYR A 162 -21.64 -15.43 -0.58
C TYR A 162 -20.14 -15.67 -0.41
N ALA A 163 -19.59 -16.63 -1.13
CA ALA A 163 -18.17 -16.87 -1.18
C ALA A 163 -17.67 -17.08 -2.61
N LEU A 164 -16.49 -16.53 -2.92
CA LEU A 164 -15.70 -16.94 -4.07
C LEU A 164 -14.91 -18.20 -3.68
N ALA A 165 -15.11 -19.29 -4.39
CA ALA A 165 -14.40 -20.55 -4.17
C ALA A 165 -13.23 -20.72 -5.16
N HIS A 166 -12.20 -21.43 -4.70
CA HIS A 166 -11.12 -21.95 -5.53
C HIS A 166 -10.63 -23.25 -4.88
N ASP A 167 -10.56 -24.34 -5.66
CA ASP A 167 -10.26 -25.68 -5.15
C ASP A 167 -11.10 -26.04 -3.90
N GLU A 168 -12.42 -25.83 -3.99
CA GLU A 168 -13.40 -26.05 -2.91
C GLU A 168 -13.28 -25.16 -1.66
N ARG A 169 -12.27 -24.27 -1.58
CA ARG A 169 -12.02 -23.40 -0.42
C ARG A 169 -12.50 -21.97 -0.66
N PRO A 170 -13.19 -21.33 0.30
CA PRO A 170 -13.52 -19.91 0.21
C PRO A 170 -12.26 -19.03 0.22
N LEU A 171 -12.07 -18.24 -0.83
CA LEU A 171 -11.01 -17.23 -0.93
C LEU A 171 -11.48 -15.84 -0.48
N ALA A 172 -12.73 -15.52 -0.80
CA ALA A 172 -13.36 -14.27 -0.40
C ALA A 172 -14.79 -14.53 0.06
N ILE A 173 -15.24 -13.79 1.07
CA ILE A 173 -16.57 -13.91 1.66
C ILE A 173 -17.24 -12.54 1.72
N VAL A 174 -18.52 -12.51 1.37
CA VAL A 174 -19.41 -11.36 1.52
C VAL A 174 -20.53 -11.70 2.49
N GLU A 175 -20.66 -10.88 3.52
CA GLU A 175 -21.89 -10.76 4.33
C GLU A 175 -22.76 -9.66 3.70
N ARG A 176 -24.02 -9.97 3.38
CA ARG A 176 -24.96 -9.03 2.78
C ARG A 176 -25.86 -8.46 3.86
N LYS A 177 -25.99 -7.13 3.88
CA LYS A 177 -26.89 -6.45 4.82
C LYS A 177 -27.77 -5.42 4.15
N THR A 178 -29.08 -5.51 4.37
CA THR A 178 -29.99 -4.40 4.06
C THR A 178 -29.85 -3.32 5.13
N LEU A 179 -30.38 -2.11 4.88
CA LEU A 179 -30.44 -1.05 5.87
C LEU A 179 -31.14 -1.53 7.16
N ASP A 180 -32.34 -2.09 7.04
CA ASP A 180 -33.15 -2.52 8.18
C ASP A 180 -32.49 -3.65 8.97
N ASN A 181 -31.91 -4.64 8.27
CA ASN A 181 -31.21 -5.73 8.95
C ASN A 181 -29.98 -5.19 9.70
N LEU A 182 -29.25 -4.22 9.13
CA LEU A 182 -28.10 -3.62 9.82
C LEU A 182 -28.55 -2.81 11.04
N LEU A 183 -29.63 -2.02 10.93
CA LEU A 183 -30.19 -1.31 12.08
C LEU A 183 -30.62 -2.28 13.20
N GLY A 184 -31.16 -3.45 12.83
CA GLY A 184 -31.44 -4.55 13.76
C GLY A 184 -30.17 -5.06 14.44
N ASP A 185 -29.14 -5.42 13.69
CA ASP A 185 -27.86 -5.88 14.24
C ASP A 185 -27.17 -4.84 15.13
N LEU A 186 -27.29 -3.55 14.79
CA LEU A 186 -26.76 -2.46 15.60
C LEU A 186 -27.47 -2.33 16.95
N SER A 187 -28.67 -2.91 17.13
CA SER A 187 -29.27 -3.06 18.46
C SER A 187 -28.60 -4.15 19.31
N GLU A 188 -28.02 -5.15 18.65
CA GLU A 188 -27.36 -6.31 19.25
C GLU A 188 -25.85 -6.27 18.97
N LEU A 189 -25.20 -5.15 19.29
CA LEU A 189 -23.80 -4.87 18.91
C LEU A 189 -22.82 -5.99 19.27
N LYS A 190 -23.03 -6.67 20.40
CA LYS A 190 -22.16 -7.79 20.80
C LYS A 190 -22.25 -8.96 19.82
N GLY A 191 -23.46 -9.28 19.35
CA GLY A 191 -23.68 -10.32 18.34
C GLY A 191 -23.07 -9.91 16.99
N LEU A 192 -23.27 -8.66 16.57
CA LEU A 192 -22.65 -8.12 15.36
C LEU A 192 -21.11 -8.19 15.45
N HIS A 193 -20.52 -7.82 16.59
CA HIS A 193 -19.07 -7.92 16.79
C HIS A 193 -18.55 -9.35 16.70
N GLN A 194 -19.27 -10.32 17.24
CA GLN A 194 -18.91 -11.74 17.13
C GLN A 194 -18.94 -12.19 15.67
N GLN A 195 -20.02 -11.88 14.95
CA GLN A 195 -20.15 -12.22 13.53
C GLN A 195 -19.04 -11.57 12.68
N LEU A 196 -18.75 -10.29 12.90
CA LEU A 196 -17.68 -9.59 12.19
C LEU A 196 -16.29 -10.13 12.54
N SER A 197 -16.06 -10.60 13.77
CA SER A 197 -14.83 -11.28 14.17
C SER A 197 -14.63 -12.60 13.42
N GLU A 198 -15.69 -13.40 13.28
CA GLU A 198 -15.66 -14.65 12.51
C GLU A 198 -15.41 -14.38 11.02
N LEU A 199 -16.08 -13.37 10.46
CA LEU A 199 -15.87 -12.93 9.09
C LEU A 199 -14.42 -12.41 8.88
N ALA A 200 -13.86 -11.68 9.84
CA ALA A 200 -12.50 -11.13 9.80
C ALA A 200 -11.38 -12.20 9.82
N ALA A 201 -11.71 -13.46 10.11
CA ALA A 201 -10.77 -14.58 10.06
C ALA A 201 -10.40 -14.97 8.61
N TRP A 202 -11.20 -14.55 7.62
CA TRP A 202 -10.99 -14.88 6.22
C TRP A 202 -10.06 -13.88 5.50
N PRO A 203 -9.27 -14.30 4.51
CA PRO A 203 -8.27 -13.43 3.86
C PRO A 203 -8.87 -12.21 3.16
N HIS A 204 -10.07 -12.38 2.59
CA HIS A 204 -10.81 -11.34 1.90
C HIS A 204 -12.25 -11.35 2.40
N ALA A 205 -12.57 -10.43 3.29
CA ALA A 205 -13.90 -10.32 3.89
C ALA A 205 -14.53 -8.97 3.58
N ALA A 206 -15.83 -8.96 3.33
CA ALA A 206 -16.59 -7.73 3.14
C ALA A 206 -17.98 -7.82 3.77
N LEU A 207 -18.38 -6.75 4.47
CA LEU A 207 -19.77 -6.46 4.83
C LEU A 207 -20.31 -5.50 3.77
N VAL A 208 -21.23 -5.99 2.92
CA VAL A 208 -21.81 -5.21 1.82
C VAL A 208 -23.21 -4.77 2.21
N ILE A 209 -23.36 -3.47 2.38
CA ILE A 209 -24.55 -2.80 2.89
C ILE A 209 -25.33 -2.21 1.72
N GLU A 210 -26.58 -2.62 1.55
CA GLU A 210 -27.50 -2.16 0.51
C GLU A 210 -28.13 -0.79 0.85
N ALA A 211 -27.30 0.14 1.32
CA ALA A 211 -27.67 1.53 1.64
C ALA A 211 -26.48 2.46 1.40
N GLN A 212 -26.74 3.76 1.27
CA GLN A 212 -25.68 4.77 1.24
C GLN A 212 -25.25 5.11 2.67
N TYR A 213 -23.99 5.51 2.89
CA TYR A 213 -23.53 5.95 4.21
C TYR A 213 -24.38 7.12 4.76
N ALA A 214 -24.77 8.05 3.89
CA ALA A 214 -25.62 9.19 4.23
C ALA A 214 -27.01 8.78 4.76
N ASP A 215 -27.48 7.57 4.44
CA ASP A 215 -28.79 7.09 4.89
C ASP A 215 -28.83 6.91 6.40
N PHE A 216 -27.71 6.54 7.03
CA PHE A 216 -27.60 6.39 8.49
C PHE A 216 -27.60 7.73 9.24
N GLY A 217 -27.36 8.82 8.52
CA GLY A 217 -27.47 10.19 9.02
C GLY A 217 -28.85 10.81 8.79
N ASN A 218 -29.77 10.12 8.11
CA ASN A 218 -31.07 10.66 7.72
C ASN A 218 -32.20 10.11 8.62
N PRO A 219 -32.80 10.94 9.51
CA PRO A 219 -33.90 10.52 10.38
C PRO A 219 -35.08 9.88 9.64
N ALA A 220 -35.37 10.32 8.41
CA ALA A 220 -36.47 9.77 7.62
C ALA A 220 -36.22 8.32 7.16
N LYS A 221 -34.96 7.87 7.12
CA LYS A 221 -34.57 6.51 6.72
C LYS A 221 -34.30 5.59 7.90
N VAL A 222 -33.80 6.13 9.02
CA VAL A 222 -33.45 5.33 10.20
C VAL A 222 -34.53 5.32 11.28
N GLY A 223 -35.60 6.09 11.09
CA GLY A 223 -36.73 6.14 12.01
C GLY A 223 -36.32 6.59 13.41
N ARG A 224 -36.54 5.71 14.40
CA ARG A 224 -36.30 6.02 15.82
C ARG A 224 -34.83 6.04 16.25
N TRP A 225 -33.91 5.63 15.38
CA TRP A 225 -32.50 5.49 15.74
C TRP A 225 -31.80 6.85 15.84
N PRO A 226 -31.04 7.12 16.92
CA PRO A 226 -30.23 8.33 17.00
C PRO A 226 -29.12 8.33 15.94
N THR A 227 -29.19 9.24 14.97
CA THR A 227 -28.25 9.31 13.84
C THR A 227 -26.79 9.48 14.29
N ALA A 228 -26.54 10.33 15.30
CA ALA A 228 -25.20 10.53 15.86
C ALA A 228 -24.61 9.23 16.44
N HIS A 229 -25.44 8.40 17.07
CA HIS A 229 -25.01 7.11 17.58
C HIS A 229 -24.67 6.15 16.43
N LEU A 230 -25.54 6.06 15.42
CA LEU A 230 -25.30 5.19 14.25
C LEU A 230 -23.99 5.56 13.53
N LEU A 231 -23.78 6.85 13.25
CA LEU A 231 -22.57 7.32 12.56
C LEU A 231 -21.30 7.04 13.37
N ARG A 232 -21.35 7.19 14.70
CA ARG A 232 -20.23 6.82 15.58
C ARG A 232 -19.92 5.32 15.47
N VAL A 233 -20.92 4.46 15.67
CA VAL A 233 -20.71 3.01 15.65
C VAL A 233 -20.23 2.52 14.29
N LEU A 234 -20.79 3.04 13.18
CA LEU A 234 -20.35 2.69 11.84
C LEU A 234 -18.88 3.12 11.57
N GLY A 235 -18.40 4.16 12.23
CA GLY A 235 -16.97 4.52 12.23
C GLY A 235 -16.09 3.58 13.07
N GLU A 236 -16.64 3.02 14.16
CA GLU A 236 -15.94 2.07 15.03
C GLU A 236 -15.76 0.70 14.40
N LEU A 237 -16.75 0.18 13.67
CA LEU A 237 -16.69 -1.15 13.05
C LEU A 237 -15.43 -1.38 12.20
N PRO A 238 -15.07 -0.54 11.20
CA PRO A 238 -13.84 -0.75 10.42
C PRO A 238 -12.55 -0.52 11.24
N ALA A 239 -12.61 0.20 12.36
CA ALA A 239 -11.46 0.33 13.27
C ALA A 239 -11.25 -0.93 14.13
N LEU A 240 -12.34 -1.55 14.59
CA LEU A 240 -12.32 -2.82 15.34
C LEU A 240 -12.00 -4.01 14.44
N PHE A 241 -12.53 -4.01 13.21
CA PHE A 241 -12.41 -5.11 12.25
C PHE A 241 -11.74 -4.64 10.94
N PRO A 242 -10.47 -4.20 10.98
CA PRO A 242 -9.80 -3.59 9.81
C PRO A 242 -9.59 -4.55 8.62
N ARG A 243 -9.81 -5.86 8.82
CA ARG A 243 -9.76 -6.88 7.76
C ARG A 243 -11.09 -7.07 7.03
N VAL A 244 -12.19 -6.55 7.58
CA VAL A 244 -13.51 -6.58 6.95
C VAL A 244 -13.75 -5.27 6.22
N GLN A 245 -13.94 -5.35 4.91
CA GLN A 245 -14.30 -4.17 4.12
C GLN A 245 -15.76 -3.83 4.35
N CYS A 246 -16.04 -2.66 4.92
CA CYS A 246 -17.41 -2.13 5.05
C CYS A 246 -17.77 -1.32 3.80
N ILE A 247 -18.72 -1.81 3.00
CA ILE A 247 -19.08 -1.24 1.71
C ILE A 247 -20.52 -0.77 1.70
N PHE A 248 -20.72 0.55 1.61
CA PHE A 248 -22.04 1.16 1.45
C PHE A 248 -22.39 1.23 -0.04
N ALA A 249 -23.00 0.17 -0.56
CA ALA A 249 -23.24 -0.03 -1.98
C ALA A 249 -24.49 0.71 -2.50
N GLY A 250 -25.27 1.35 -1.62
CA GLY A 250 -26.44 2.14 -2.00
C GLY A 250 -27.72 1.31 -2.17
N ASN A 251 -27.72 0.27 -2.99
CA ASN A 251 -28.87 -0.62 -3.18
C ASN A 251 -28.46 -2.03 -3.58
N ARG A 252 -29.42 -2.96 -3.57
CA ARG A 252 -29.24 -4.37 -3.93
C ARG A 252 -28.55 -4.60 -5.27
N LYS A 253 -28.90 -3.85 -6.31
CA LYS A 253 -28.32 -4.02 -7.65
C LYS A 253 -26.85 -3.65 -7.65
N LEU A 254 -26.50 -2.52 -7.04
CA LEU A 254 -25.12 -2.04 -6.94
C LEU A 254 -24.28 -2.92 -6.01
N ALA A 255 -24.86 -3.42 -4.92
CA ALA A 255 -24.21 -4.38 -4.02
C ALA A 255 -23.80 -5.65 -4.74
N ASN A 256 -24.72 -6.25 -5.53
CA ASN A 256 -24.42 -7.41 -6.36
C ASN A 256 -23.32 -7.12 -7.39
N VAL A 257 -23.43 -6.00 -8.13
CA VAL A 257 -22.40 -5.60 -9.10
C VAL A 257 -21.03 -5.43 -8.42
N TRP A 258 -20.99 -4.77 -7.26
CA TRP A 258 -19.76 -4.59 -6.50
C TRP A 258 -19.17 -5.96 -6.10
N ALA A 259 -19.98 -6.86 -5.53
CA ALA A 259 -19.55 -8.19 -5.11
C ALA A 259 -18.99 -9.00 -6.29
N GLN A 260 -19.68 -9.01 -7.44
CA GLN A 260 -19.20 -9.69 -8.64
C GLN A 260 -17.85 -9.13 -9.13
N ARG A 261 -17.69 -7.80 -9.15
CA ARG A 261 -16.44 -7.16 -9.58
C ARG A 261 -15.32 -7.39 -8.58
N TRP A 262 -15.62 -7.38 -7.28
CA TRP A 262 -14.66 -7.62 -6.23
C TRP A 262 -14.17 -9.07 -6.23
N PHE A 263 -15.07 -10.06 -6.34
CA PHE A 263 -14.69 -11.46 -6.53
C PHE A 263 -13.82 -11.65 -7.78
N GLY A 264 -14.20 -11.04 -8.91
CA GLY A 264 -13.37 -11.07 -10.12
C GLY A 264 -11.97 -10.46 -9.92
N ALA A 265 -11.86 -9.38 -9.14
CA ALA A 265 -10.58 -8.76 -8.82
C ALA A 265 -9.73 -9.62 -7.86
N VAL A 266 -10.33 -10.27 -6.86
CA VAL A 266 -9.65 -11.21 -5.96
C VAL A 266 -9.15 -12.42 -6.74
N HIS A 267 -9.99 -13.03 -7.59
CA HIS A 267 -9.60 -14.13 -8.46
C HIS A 267 -8.43 -13.73 -9.37
N ALA A 268 -8.53 -12.59 -10.05
CA ALA A 268 -7.45 -12.07 -10.89
C ALA A 268 -6.16 -11.81 -10.10
N ALA A 269 -6.24 -11.33 -8.86
CA ALA A 269 -5.08 -11.07 -8.01
C ALA A 269 -4.34 -12.35 -7.63
N MET A 270 -5.07 -13.45 -7.42
CA MET A 270 -4.49 -14.77 -7.18
C MET A 270 -3.78 -15.32 -8.41
N GLN A 271 -4.38 -15.13 -9.59
CA GLN A 271 -3.83 -15.59 -10.87
C GLN A 271 -2.70 -14.69 -11.41
N GLN A 272 -2.44 -13.52 -10.81
CA GLN A 272 -1.38 -12.64 -11.29
C GLN A 272 -0.03 -13.36 -11.23
N PRO A 273 0.69 -13.49 -12.37
CA PRO A 273 1.96 -14.16 -12.41
C PRO A 273 2.89 -13.57 -11.36
N ARG A 274 3.36 -14.42 -10.46
CA ARG A 274 4.42 -14.11 -9.52
C ARG A 274 5.71 -14.27 -10.29
N LEU A 275 6.13 -13.23 -11.00
CA LEU A 275 7.49 -13.16 -11.52
C LEU A 275 8.42 -13.39 -10.31
N PRO A 276 9.12 -14.55 -10.24
CA PRO A 276 9.84 -14.95 -9.03
C PRO A 276 10.79 -13.86 -8.55
N GLN A 277 11.36 -13.09 -9.47
CA GLN A 277 12.33 -12.02 -9.20
C GLN A 277 11.70 -10.82 -8.48
N VAL A 278 10.46 -10.43 -8.84
CA VAL A 278 9.74 -9.35 -8.13
C VAL A 278 9.26 -9.86 -6.77
N ALA A 279 8.76 -11.10 -6.75
CA ALA A 279 8.28 -11.75 -5.53
C ALA A 279 9.41 -11.93 -4.50
N GLU A 280 10.59 -12.32 -4.94
CA GLU A 280 11.79 -12.50 -4.11
C GLU A 280 12.27 -11.18 -3.52
N ALA A 281 12.37 -10.12 -4.32
CA ALA A 281 12.74 -8.78 -3.83
C ALA A 281 11.74 -8.27 -2.79
N ALA A 282 10.43 -8.43 -3.05
CA ALA A 282 9.38 -8.03 -2.12
C ALA A 282 9.30 -8.92 -0.87
N ALA A 283 9.53 -10.23 -0.99
CA ALA A 283 9.51 -11.18 0.14
C ALA A 283 10.73 -11.02 1.05
N ARG A 284 11.90 -10.67 0.49
CA ARG A 284 13.11 -10.37 1.27
C ARG A 284 13.05 -9.00 1.95
N TYR A 285 12.21 -8.09 1.45
CA TYR A 285 12.01 -6.79 2.06
C TYR A 285 11.26 -6.93 3.38
N ARG A 286 11.93 -6.56 4.48
CA ARG A 286 11.29 -6.42 5.78
C ARG A 286 10.73 -5.01 5.89
N ALA A 287 9.42 -4.89 5.64
CA ALA A 287 8.71 -3.64 5.83
C ALA A 287 8.86 -3.17 7.28
N GLN A 288 9.23 -1.90 7.44
CA GLN A 288 9.15 -1.21 8.72
C GLN A 288 7.82 -0.47 8.76
N PRO A 289 7.20 -0.31 9.95
CA PRO A 289 6.04 0.56 10.10
C PRO A 289 6.35 1.92 9.48
N ALA A 290 5.39 2.47 8.72
CA ALA A 290 5.53 3.81 8.20
C ALA A 290 5.64 4.78 9.40
N ASP A 291 6.84 5.30 9.64
CA ASP A 291 7.15 6.22 10.75
C ASP A 291 6.98 7.69 10.34
N GLY A 292 6.41 7.94 9.15
CA GLY A 292 6.27 9.26 8.55
C GLY A 292 7.52 9.77 7.84
N GLY A 293 8.58 8.97 7.77
CA GLY A 293 9.87 9.32 7.17
C GLY A 293 10.73 10.19 8.07
N LEU A 294 11.87 10.61 7.54
CA LEU A 294 12.91 11.31 8.28
C LEU A 294 12.43 12.61 8.93
N ASP A 295 11.55 13.38 8.28
CA ASP A 295 11.03 14.63 8.86
C ASP A 295 10.18 14.36 10.09
N ALA A 296 9.33 13.33 10.06
CA ALA A 296 8.55 12.91 11.22
C ALA A 296 9.44 12.38 12.35
N ARG A 297 10.47 11.58 12.02
CA ARG A 297 11.46 11.12 13.02
C ARG A 297 12.21 12.27 13.67
N ILE A 298 12.71 13.25 12.90
CA ILE A 298 13.38 14.46 13.43
C ILE A 298 12.42 15.24 14.31
N ARG A 299 11.16 15.37 13.90
CA ARG A 299 10.12 16.07 14.66
C ARG A 299 9.87 15.39 16.01
N ILE A 300 9.68 14.07 16.03
CA ILE A 300 9.47 13.29 17.25
C ILE A 300 10.69 13.42 18.17
N ALA A 301 11.91 13.29 17.63
CA ALA A 301 13.12 13.44 18.41
C ALA A 301 13.23 14.83 19.05
N ALA A 302 12.97 15.90 18.28
CA ALA A 302 12.99 17.27 18.78
C ALA A 302 11.91 17.53 19.85
N LEU A 303 10.73 16.91 19.72
CA LEU A 303 9.60 17.16 20.62
C LEU A 303 9.55 16.23 21.83
N ARG A 304 10.14 15.03 21.77
CA ARG A 304 9.97 14.00 22.80
C ARG A 304 11.29 13.43 23.28
N ASP A 305 12.18 13.05 22.37
CA ASP A 305 13.33 12.22 22.74
C ASP A 305 14.53 13.04 23.25
N LEU A 306 14.74 14.24 22.70
CA LEU A 306 15.83 15.11 23.11
C LEU A 306 15.50 15.90 24.39
N PRO A 307 16.52 16.42 25.11
CA PRO A 307 16.30 17.29 26.26
C PRO A 307 15.47 18.54 25.89
N ASP A 308 14.80 19.14 26.86
CA ASP A 308 13.97 20.35 26.63
C ASP A 308 14.74 21.48 25.96
N ARG A 309 16.05 21.54 26.20
CA ARG A 309 16.99 22.46 25.58
C ARG A 309 18.09 21.66 24.90
N PHE A 310 18.21 21.79 23.58
CA PHE A 310 19.16 20.98 22.80
C PHE A 310 19.87 21.79 21.71
N GLU A 311 21.03 21.27 21.30
CA GLU A 311 21.75 21.74 20.12
C GLU A 311 21.30 21.00 18.86
N VAL A 312 21.31 21.68 17.71
CA VAL A 312 21.08 21.02 16.41
C VAL A 312 22.09 19.89 16.14
N ALA A 313 23.28 19.95 16.76
CA ALA A 313 24.29 18.91 16.67
C ALA A 313 23.79 17.54 17.17
N LEU A 314 22.93 17.51 18.21
CA LEU A 314 22.38 16.25 18.72
C LEU A 314 21.48 15.57 17.68
N LEU A 315 20.64 16.34 16.98
CA LEU A 315 19.85 15.80 15.87
C LEU A 315 20.73 15.33 14.71
N ARG A 316 21.83 16.03 14.41
CA ARG A 316 22.76 15.59 13.36
C ARG A 316 23.50 14.31 13.74
N MET A 317 23.80 14.10 15.02
CA MET A 317 24.37 12.85 15.53
C MET A 317 23.37 11.70 15.50
N GLN A 318 22.11 11.96 15.86
CA GLN A 318 21.05 10.96 15.87
C GLN A 318 20.57 10.59 14.45
N PHE A 319 20.62 11.55 13.51
CA PHE A 319 20.22 11.40 12.12
C PHE A 319 21.35 11.78 11.16
N PRO A 320 22.46 11.02 11.12
CA PRO A 320 23.61 11.33 10.27
C PRO A 320 23.27 11.26 8.77
N GLU A 321 22.21 10.55 8.40
CA GLU A 321 21.69 10.49 7.03
C GLU A 321 20.96 11.77 6.58
N ALA A 322 20.59 12.64 7.52
CA ALA A 322 19.78 13.82 7.24
C ALA A 322 20.62 14.99 6.72
N PRO A 323 20.31 15.55 5.53
CA PRO A 323 20.95 16.78 5.09
C PRO A 323 20.75 17.90 6.12
N PRO A 324 21.80 18.66 6.50
CA PRO A 324 21.68 19.70 7.52
C PRO A 324 20.59 20.74 7.24
N ALA A 325 20.36 21.06 5.96
CA ALA A 325 19.29 21.96 5.54
C ALA A 325 17.89 21.39 5.81
N ARG A 326 17.71 20.06 5.71
CA ARG A 326 16.44 19.38 5.99
C ARG A 326 16.14 19.40 7.48
N VAL A 327 17.12 19.08 8.33
CA VAL A 327 17.00 19.20 9.80
C VAL A 327 16.61 20.61 10.19
N LYS A 328 17.30 21.63 9.64
CA LYS A 328 16.98 23.04 9.90
C LYS A 328 15.55 23.38 9.48
N CYS A 329 15.11 22.93 8.31
CA CYS A 329 13.75 23.19 7.81
C CYS A 329 12.67 22.63 8.75
N VAL A 330 12.86 21.41 9.27
CA VAL A 330 11.93 20.79 10.24
C VAL A 330 11.89 21.59 11.54
N LEU A 331 13.05 22.03 12.05
CA LEU A 331 13.11 22.85 13.27
C LEU A 331 12.47 24.23 13.07
N ASP A 332 12.70 24.86 11.92
CA ASP A 332 12.07 26.14 11.58
C ASP A 332 10.55 26.02 11.49
N GLN A 333 10.03 24.91 10.94
CA GLN A 333 8.59 24.60 10.92
C GLN A 333 8.04 24.44 12.35
N LEU A 334 8.71 23.64 13.18
CA LEU A 334 8.33 23.45 14.57
C LEU A 334 8.30 24.77 15.37
N ARG A 335 9.21 25.69 15.06
CA ARG A 335 9.19 27.03 15.65
C ARG A 335 8.05 27.89 15.12
N ALA A 336 7.76 27.83 13.82
CA ALA A 336 6.63 28.54 13.24
C ALA A 336 5.27 28.05 13.81
N GLU A 337 5.18 26.77 14.14
CA GLU A 337 4.03 26.16 14.82
C GLU A 337 3.98 26.46 16.34
N GLY A 338 4.95 27.20 16.87
CA GLY A 338 5.03 27.53 18.30
C GLY A 338 5.46 26.38 19.21
N CYS A 339 5.86 25.23 18.67
CA CYS A 339 6.30 24.08 19.45
C CYS A 339 7.75 24.21 19.94
N LEU A 340 8.59 24.98 19.23
CA LEU A 340 9.97 25.27 19.60
C LEU A 340 10.25 26.78 19.62
N ARG A 341 11.23 27.19 20.41
CA ARG A 341 11.84 28.53 20.38
C ARG A 341 13.35 28.43 20.28
N THR A 342 13.99 29.48 19.80
CA THR A 342 15.45 29.58 19.76
C THR A 342 15.96 30.50 20.84
N GLU A 343 16.97 30.07 21.60
CA GLU A 343 17.67 30.87 22.60
C GLU A 343 19.14 31.05 22.21
N GLY A 344 19.71 32.23 22.46
CA GLY A 344 21.08 32.57 22.07
C GLY A 344 21.22 33.05 20.62
N ARG A 345 22.45 33.34 20.20
CA ARG A 345 22.79 33.81 18.84
C ARG A 345 24.01 33.05 18.27
N GLY A 346 24.07 32.91 16.95
CA GLY A 346 25.21 32.33 16.24
C GLY A 346 25.47 30.86 16.59
N ARG A 347 26.74 30.50 16.84
CA ARG A 347 27.16 29.13 17.17
C ARG A 347 26.59 28.61 18.51
N GLY A 348 26.12 29.49 19.39
CA GLY A 348 25.51 29.13 20.67
C GLY A 348 23.98 28.94 20.63
N THR A 349 23.37 28.95 19.44
CA THR A 349 21.90 28.82 19.32
C THR A 349 21.43 27.48 19.87
N ARG A 350 20.48 27.51 20.80
CA ARG A 350 19.79 26.35 21.37
C ARG A 350 18.33 26.35 20.95
N TRP A 351 17.78 25.17 20.72
CA TRP A 351 16.36 24.97 20.51
C TRP A 351 15.75 24.54 21.84
N CYS A 352 14.68 25.23 22.24
CA CYS A 352 13.96 24.95 23.48
C CYS A 352 12.52 24.56 23.16
N ARG A 353 12.00 23.51 23.79
CA ARG A 353 10.58 23.18 23.71
C ARG A 353 9.76 24.30 24.33
N ALA A 354 8.71 24.72 23.64
CA ALA A 354 7.74 25.62 24.25
C ALA A 354 7.03 24.87 25.39
N ALA A 355 6.87 25.51 26.55
CA ALA A 355 6.05 24.96 27.61
C ALA A 355 4.62 24.76 27.07
N ALA A 356 4.02 23.60 27.35
CA ALA A 356 2.61 23.38 27.02
C ALA A 356 1.79 24.46 27.73
N GLY A 357 1.17 25.34 26.95
CA GLY A 357 0.21 26.33 27.44
C GLY A 357 -1.12 25.69 27.81
#